data_AF-A0A5J4P653-F1
#
_entry.id   AF-A0A5J4P653-F1
#
_cell.length_a   1.000
_cell.length_b   1.000
_cell.length_c   1.000
_cell.angle_alpha   90.00
_cell.angle_beta   90.00
_cell.angle_gamma   90.00
#
_symmetry.space_group_name_H-M   'P 1'
#
loop_
_entity.id
_entity.type
_entity.pdbx_description
1 polymer ?
#
loop_
_entity_poly.entity_id
_entity_poly.type
_entity_poly.pdbx_seq_one_letter_code
_entity_poly.pdbx_strand_id
1 'polypeptide(L)'
;KDGRDEAKVKAALEAITKCVETKEGNLLELAVEAAHVRATLGEISYACEQVVGRYKAIIRTIAGVYSAESKNDSDFKRACELAAKFAEKEGRQPRIMIAKMGQDGHDRGAKVVATGYADCGFDVDMGPLFQTPAEAARQAVENDVHVVGVSSLAAGHKTLIPQVIDELK
;
A
#
# COMPACT_ATOMS: atom_id res chain seq x y z
N LYS A 1 -20.23 -20.40 7.24
CA LYS A 1 -20.58 -20.93 5.91
C LYS A 1 -21.47 -22.16 6.07
N ASP A 2 -21.20 -22.97 7.08
CA ASP A 2 -22.06 -24.06 7.54
C ASP A 2 -23.53 -23.65 7.64
N GLY A 3 -24.42 -24.46 7.05
CA GLY A 3 -25.88 -24.29 7.11
C GLY A 3 -26.50 -23.40 6.02
N ARG A 4 -25.73 -22.84 5.07
CA ARG A 4 -26.31 -22.14 3.91
C ARG A 4 -26.49 -23.08 2.71
N ASP A 5 -27.39 -22.70 1.80
CA ASP A 5 -27.59 -23.39 0.53
C ASP A 5 -26.50 -22.96 -0.46
N GLU A 6 -25.45 -23.77 -0.59
CA GLU A 6 -24.31 -23.47 -1.46
C GLU A 6 -24.70 -23.37 -2.95
N ALA A 7 -25.73 -24.10 -3.39
CA ALA A 7 -26.18 -24.04 -4.78
C ALA A 7 -26.79 -22.67 -5.09
N LYS A 8 -27.61 -22.15 -4.17
CA LYS A 8 -28.19 -20.80 -4.30
C LYS A 8 -27.13 -19.70 -4.22
N VAL A 9 -26.16 -19.84 -3.31
CA VAL A 9 -25.02 -18.90 -3.22
C VAL A 9 -24.26 -18.85 -4.53
N LYS A 10 -23.90 -20.02 -5.08
CA LYS A 10 -23.16 -20.10 -6.34
C LYS A 10 -23.93 -19.44 -7.49
N ALA A 11 -25.22 -19.74 -7.63
CA ALA A 11 -26.06 -19.15 -8.67
C ALA A 11 -26.14 -17.61 -8.55
N ALA A 12 -26.27 -17.08 -7.32
CA ALA A 12 -26.32 -15.64 -7.10
C ALA A 12 -24.98 -14.96 -7.45
N LEU A 13 -23.85 -15.57 -7.09
CA LEU A 13 -22.51 -15.06 -7.42
C LEU A 13 -22.23 -15.11 -8.94
N GLU A 14 -22.67 -16.17 -9.64
CA GLU A 14 -22.57 -16.27 -11.10
C GLU A 14 -23.40 -15.19 -11.80
N ALA A 15 -24.59 -14.87 -11.28
CA ALA A 15 -25.41 -13.77 -11.80
C ALA A 15 -24.69 -12.41 -11.64
N ILE A 16 -24.01 -12.18 -10.51
CA ILE A 16 -23.18 -10.98 -10.29
C ILE A 16 -22.05 -10.92 -11.33
N THR A 17 -21.27 -11.99 -11.48
CA THR A 17 -20.18 -12.04 -12.47
C THR A 17 -20.68 -11.76 -13.87
N LYS A 18 -21.79 -12.37 -14.28
CA LYS A 18 -22.41 -12.15 -15.59
C LYS A 18 -22.88 -10.70 -15.76
N CYS A 19 -23.51 -10.10 -14.76
CA CYS A 19 -23.93 -8.71 -14.80
C CYS A 19 -22.74 -7.75 -14.98
N VAL A 20 -21.61 -8.01 -14.32
CA VAL A 20 -20.39 -7.21 -14.50
C VAL A 20 -19.80 -7.38 -15.90
N GLU A 21 -19.83 -8.60 -16.45
CA GLU A 21 -19.36 -8.91 -17.80
C GLU A 21 -20.21 -8.25 -18.90
N THR A 22 -21.54 -8.41 -18.83
CA THR A 22 -22.46 -7.93 -19.87
C THR A 22 -22.84 -6.45 -19.69
N LYS A 23 -22.69 -5.92 -18.47
CA LYS A 23 -23.22 -4.61 -18.04
C LYS A 23 -24.75 -4.52 -18.11
N GLU A 24 -25.44 -5.66 -18.16
CA GLU A 24 -26.90 -5.74 -18.16
C GLU A 24 -27.42 -6.09 -16.77
N GLY A 25 -28.52 -5.45 -16.36
CA GLY A 25 -29.11 -5.62 -15.03
C GLY A 25 -28.60 -4.62 -13.99
N ASN A 26 -28.94 -4.85 -12.73
CA ASN A 26 -28.57 -3.98 -11.61
C ASN A 26 -27.68 -4.73 -10.61
N LEU A 27 -26.44 -4.28 -10.45
CA LEU A 27 -25.46 -4.94 -9.58
C LEU A 27 -25.85 -4.89 -8.10
N LEU A 28 -26.51 -3.82 -7.65
CA LEU A 28 -26.96 -3.68 -6.26
C LEU A 28 -28.10 -4.67 -5.96
N GLU A 29 -29.04 -4.82 -6.88
CA GLU A 29 -30.12 -5.81 -6.78
C GLU A 29 -29.56 -7.22 -6.63
N LEU A 30 -28.63 -7.61 -7.50
CA LEU A 30 -27.98 -8.93 -7.45
C LEU A 30 -27.15 -9.13 -6.18
N ALA A 31 -26.52 -8.07 -5.67
CA ALA A 31 -25.78 -8.12 -4.40
C ALA A 31 -26.72 -8.32 -3.19
N VAL A 32 -27.92 -7.72 -3.20
CA VAL A 32 -28.95 -7.95 -2.17
C VAL A 32 -29.42 -9.40 -2.19
N GLU A 33 -29.68 -9.97 -3.38
CA GLU A 33 -30.05 -11.38 -3.53
C GLU A 33 -28.95 -12.33 -3.03
N ALA A 34 -27.69 -12.07 -3.39
CA ALA A 34 -26.55 -12.83 -2.90
C ALA A 34 -26.43 -12.76 -1.36
N ALA A 35 -26.63 -11.58 -0.76
CA ALA A 35 -26.63 -11.43 0.69
C ALA A 35 -27.80 -12.21 1.36
N HIS A 36 -28.97 -12.25 0.72
CA HIS A 36 -30.14 -12.99 1.20
C HIS A 36 -29.86 -14.49 1.32
N VAL A 37 -29.15 -15.06 0.33
CA VAL A 37 -28.71 -16.47 0.34
C VAL A 37 -27.42 -16.70 1.13
N ARG A 38 -26.96 -15.71 1.92
CA ARG A 38 -25.78 -15.78 2.80
C ARG A 38 -24.44 -15.86 2.07
N ALA A 39 -24.33 -15.26 0.88
CA ALA A 39 -23.03 -14.92 0.33
C ALA A 39 -22.35 -13.86 1.23
N THR A 40 -21.04 -14.00 1.39
CA THR A 40 -20.25 -13.06 2.19
C THR A 40 -19.86 -11.83 1.36
N LEU A 41 -19.51 -10.73 2.04
CA LEU A 41 -18.96 -9.54 1.37
C LEU A 41 -17.75 -9.88 0.50
N GLY A 42 -16.87 -10.79 0.95
CA GLY A 42 -15.71 -11.22 0.19
C GLY A 42 -16.08 -11.98 -1.08
N GLU A 43 -17.06 -12.89 -1.01
CA GLU A 43 -17.54 -13.64 -2.18
C GLU A 43 -18.21 -12.73 -3.22
N ILE A 44 -19.05 -11.79 -2.77
CA ILE A 44 -19.69 -10.78 -3.65
C ILE A 44 -18.63 -9.91 -4.32
N SER A 45 -17.66 -9.39 -3.55
CA SER A 45 -16.57 -8.58 -4.10
C SER A 45 -15.72 -9.37 -5.10
N TYR A 46 -15.44 -10.64 -4.80
CA TYR A 46 -14.64 -11.52 -5.64
C TYR A 46 -15.35 -11.87 -6.96
N ALA A 47 -16.68 -12.04 -6.93
CA ALA A 47 -17.48 -12.27 -8.14
C ALA A 47 -17.37 -11.10 -9.13
N CYS A 48 -17.32 -9.87 -8.64
CA CYS A 48 -17.03 -8.69 -9.46
C CYS A 48 -15.56 -8.69 -9.93
N GLU A 49 -14.63 -8.98 -9.03
CA GLU A 49 -13.18 -8.99 -9.29
C GLU A 49 -12.78 -9.93 -10.43
N GLN A 50 -13.51 -11.02 -10.67
CA GLN A 50 -13.26 -11.93 -11.79
C GLN A 50 -13.27 -11.23 -13.17
N VAL A 51 -14.03 -10.14 -13.30
CA VAL A 51 -14.18 -9.42 -14.57
C VAL A 51 -13.33 -8.14 -14.59
N VAL A 52 -13.35 -7.36 -13.51
CA VAL A 52 -12.73 -6.02 -13.48
C VAL A 52 -11.34 -5.98 -12.83
N GLY A 53 -10.94 -7.05 -12.15
CA GLY A 53 -9.71 -7.11 -11.38
C GLY A 53 -9.65 -6.10 -10.23
N ARG A 54 -8.44 -5.84 -9.71
CA ARG A 54 -8.17 -4.84 -8.68
C ARG A 54 -7.34 -3.70 -9.23
N TYR A 55 -7.74 -2.47 -8.92
CA TYR A 55 -6.99 -1.28 -9.29
C TYR A 55 -5.61 -1.25 -8.60
N LYS A 56 -4.57 -0.98 -9.38
CA LYS A 56 -3.21 -0.71 -8.89
C LYS A 56 -2.89 0.77 -9.10
N ALA A 57 -2.69 1.49 -8.00
CA ALA A 57 -2.38 2.92 -8.04
C ALA A 57 -0.97 3.16 -8.61
N ILE A 58 -0.84 4.16 -9.48
CA ILE A 58 0.47 4.65 -9.93
C ILE A 58 0.93 5.69 -8.92
N ILE A 59 2.02 5.40 -8.21
CA ILE A 59 2.59 6.33 -7.25
C ILE A 59 3.36 7.42 -8.01
N ARG A 60 2.97 8.68 -7.79
CA ARG A 60 3.71 9.85 -8.24
C ARG A 60 4.18 10.62 -7.03
N THR A 61 5.48 10.85 -6.93
CA THR A 61 6.09 11.70 -5.90
C THR A 61 6.32 13.09 -6.46
N ILE A 62 6.17 14.09 -5.59
CA ILE A 62 6.54 15.48 -5.86
C ILE A 62 7.92 15.74 -5.25
N ALA A 63 8.68 16.65 -5.84
CA ALA A 63 9.99 17.06 -5.34
C ALA A 63 10.10 18.59 -5.33
N GLY A 64 10.90 19.13 -4.42
CA GLY A 64 11.21 20.55 -4.31
C GLY A 64 10.19 21.40 -3.54
N VAL A 65 9.03 20.84 -3.17
CA VAL A 65 7.99 21.58 -2.45
C VAL A 65 8.35 21.73 -0.96
N TYR A 66 8.84 20.66 -0.34
CA TYR A 66 9.18 20.69 1.09
C TYR A 66 10.38 21.59 1.36
N SER A 67 11.42 21.45 0.55
CA SER A 67 12.61 22.29 0.60
C SER A 67 12.29 23.76 0.36
N ALA A 68 11.40 24.10 -0.58
CA ALA A 68 11.00 25.48 -0.86
C ALA A 68 10.47 26.22 0.38
N GLU A 69 9.66 25.55 1.19
CA GLU A 69 9.11 26.11 2.43
C GLU A 69 10.12 26.06 3.59
N SER A 70 11.07 25.12 3.55
CA SER A 70 12.02 24.85 4.66
C SER A 70 13.42 25.44 4.45
N LYS A 71 13.67 26.24 3.39
CA LYS A 71 15.02 26.69 2.98
C LYS A 71 15.84 27.37 4.06
N ASN A 72 15.19 28.03 5.03
CA ASN A 72 15.85 28.77 6.08
C ASN A 72 15.92 28.02 7.41
N ASP A 73 15.37 26.81 7.48
CA ASP A 73 15.43 25.96 8.65
C ASP A 73 16.85 25.39 8.83
N SER A 74 17.44 25.61 10.01
CA SER A 74 18.80 25.15 10.31
C SER A 74 18.91 23.64 10.43
N ASP A 75 17.87 22.98 10.91
CA ASP A 75 17.85 21.53 11.08
C ASP A 75 17.72 20.83 9.72
N PHE A 76 16.93 21.40 8.81
CA PHE A 76 16.85 20.91 7.42
C PHE A 76 18.21 21.01 6.72
N LYS A 77 18.90 22.16 6.80
CA LYS A 77 20.25 22.31 6.23
C LYS A 77 21.24 21.29 6.80
N ARG A 78 21.21 21.12 8.12
CA ARG A 78 22.04 20.13 8.81
C ARG A 78 21.74 18.70 8.33
N ALA A 79 20.46 18.36 8.12
CA ALA A 79 20.08 17.06 7.60
C ALA A 79 20.63 16.84 6.18
N CYS A 80 20.56 17.84 5.30
CA CYS A 80 21.15 17.77 3.96
C CYS A 80 22.67 17.55 4.01
N GLU A 81 23.38 18.27 4.88
CA GLU A 81 24.83 18.09 5.06
C GLU A 81 25.19 16.69 5.55
N LEU A 82 24.37 16.11 6.43
CA LEU A 82 24.58 14.74 6.92
C LEU A 82 24.34 13.70 5.83
N ALA A 83 23.31 13.87 5.00
CA ALA A 83 23.05 13.01 3.84
C ALA A 83 24.21 13.08 2.83
N ALA A 84 24.73 14.28 2.55
CA ALA A 84 25.88 14.45 1.68
C ALA A 84 27.15 13.76 2.23
N LYS A 85 27.45 13.93 3.53
CA LYS A 85 28.57 13.25 4.19
C LYS A 85 28.44 11.73 4.16
N PHE A 86 27.23 11.20 4.31
CA PHE A 86 26.96 9.77 4.15
C PHE A 86 27.31 9.33 2.72
N ALA A 87 26.85 10.07 1.72
CA ALA A 87 27.11 9.75 0.33
C ALA A 87 28.59 9.78 -0.05
N GLU A 88 29.35 10.74 0.47
CA GLU A 88 30.81 10.80 0.31
C GLU A 88 31.51 9.59 0.95
N LYS A 89 31.03 9.13 2.11
CA LYS A 89 31.63 8.01 2.85
C LYS A 89 31.29 6.64 2.28
N GLU A 90 30.03 6.44 1.87
CA GLU A 90 29.49 5.13 1.46
C GLU A 90 29.43 4.98 -0.07
N GLY A 91 29.72 6.04 -0.83
CA GLY A 91 29.74 6.03 -2.31
C GLY A 91 28.36 6.05 -2.98
N ARG A 92 27.28 6.20 -2.20
CA ARG A 92 25.89 6.31 -2.67
C ARG A 92 25.02 7.08 -1.67
N GLN A 93 23.91 7.64 -2.14
CA GLN A 93 22.96 8.33 -1.27
C GLN A 93 22.38 7.38 -0.20
N PRO A 94 22.02 7.89 0.99
CA PRO A 94 21.25 7.10 1.92
C PRO A 94 19.90 6.76 1.28
N ARG A 95 19.50 5.49 1.36
CA ARG A 95 18.35 4.94 0.66
C ARG A 95 17.31 4.43 1.65
N ILE A 96 16.08 4.93 1.56
CA ILE A 96 14.97 4.57 2.42
C ILE A 96 13.79 4.07 1.60
N MET A 97 13.21 2.94 2.00
CA MET A 97 11.89 2.52 1.53
C MET A 97 10.82 2.93 2.53
N ILE A 98 9.81 3.68 2.11
CA ILE A 98 8.64 3.98 2.93
C ILE A 98 7.54 2.98 2.60
N ALA A 99 7.21 2.13 3.58
CA ALA A 99 6.27 1.03 3.42
C ALA A 99 4.90 1.31 4.05
N LYS A 100 3.84 0.84 3.38
CA LYS A 100 2.48 0.74 3.88
C LYS A 100 2.05 -0.72 3.83
N MET A 101 1.73 -1.29 4.99
CA MET A 101 1.38 -2.70 5.10
C MET A 101 -0.06 -2.90 5.55
N GLY A 102 -0.67 -4.00 5.11
CA GLY A 102 -2.07 -4.30 5.39
C GLY A 102 -3.01 -3.31 4.72
N GLN A 103 -4.26 -3.21 5.20
CA GLN A 103 -5.30 -2.40 4.54
C GLN A 103 -5.23 -0.89 4.86
N ASP A 104 -4.11 -0.42 5.43
CA ASP A 104 -3.95 0.99 5.82
C ASP A 104 -3.72 1.91 4.62
N GLY A 105 -4.77 2.63 4.21
CA GLY A 105 -4.73 3.60 3.11
C GLY A 105 -4.25 5.01 3.48
N HIS A 106 -3.87 5.29 4.73
CA HIS A 106 -3.41 6.63 5.11
C HIS A 106 -2.00 6.90 4.57
N ASP A 107 -1.91 7.70 3.51
CA ASP A 107 -0.65 7.95 2.81
C ASP A 107 -0.13 9.39 2.87
N ARG A 108 -0.94 10.34 3.38
CA ARG A 108 -0.54 11.77 3.48
C ARG A 108 0.79 11.93 4.22
N GLY A 109 0.91 11.33 5.40
CA GLY A 109 2.14 11.39 6.20
C GLY A 109 3.32 10.71 5.49
N ALA A 110 3.11 9.52 4.95
CA ALA A 110 4.12 8.77 4.20
C ALA A 110 4.65 9.56 3.00
N LYS A 111 3.76 10.19 2.21
CA LYS A 111 4.12 11.00 1.04
C LYS A 111 4.88 12.29 1.41
N VAL A 112 4.49 12.96 2.50
CA VAL A 112 5.19 14.16 2.98
C VAL A 112 6.59 13.81 3.48
N VAL A 113 6.73 12.71 4.21
CA VAL A 113 8.05 12.24 4.65
C VAL A 113 8.91 11.83 3.45
N ALA A 114 8.33 11.14 2.45
CA ALA A 114 9.05 10.76 1.23
C ALA A 114 9.63 11.97 0.49
N THR A 115 8.80 12.98 0.22
CA THR A 115 9.26 14.19 -0.49
C THR A 115 10.27 14.98 0.35
N GLY A 116 10.10 15.03 1.68
CA GLY A 116 11.06 15.69 2.56
C GLY A 116 12.42 15.00 2.59
N TYR A 117 12.46 13.65 2.63
CA TYR A 117 13.70 12.87 2.56
C TYR A 117 14.37 13.02 1.19
N ALA A 118 13.61 12.98 0.10
CA ALA A 118 14.14 13.19 -1.24
C ALA A 118 14.74 14.60 -1.39
N ASP A 119 14.04 15.62 -0.91
CA ASP A 119 14.52 17.00 -0.88
C ASP A 119 15.76 17.19 0.02
N CYS A 120 15.94 16.31 1.01
CA CYS A 120 17.13 16.25 1.87
C CYS A 120 18.33 15.55 1.20
N GLY A 121 18.13 14.83 0.10
CA GLY A 121 19.17 14.11 -0.63
C GLY A 121 19.15 12.58 -0.50
N PHE A 122 18.09 11.99 0.07
CA PHE A 122 17.94 10.53 0.09
C PHE A 122 17.44 9.98 -1.24
N ASP A 123 17.85 8.76 -1.57
CA ASP A 123 17.12 7.92 -2.52
C ASP A 123 15.89 7.34 -1.81
N VAL A 124 14.69 7.66 -2.32
CA VAL A 124 13.43 7.29 -1.66
C VAL A 124 12.60 6.38 -2.53
N ASP A 125 12.33 5.17 -2.03
CA ASP A 125 11.38 4.24 -2.63
C ASP A 125 10.04 4.31 -1.87
N MET A 126 8.95 4.53 -2.61
CA MET A 126 7.59 4.43 -2.05
C MET A 126 7.01 3.06 -2.35
N GLY A 127 6.77 2.27 -1.31
CA GLY A 127 6.07 0.99 -1.44
C GLY A 127 4.62 1.17 -1.88
N PRO A 128 4.06 0.25 -2.69
CA PRO A 128 2.64 0.25 -3.02
C PRO A 128 1.76 0.14 -1.77
N LEU A 129 0.51 0.62 -1.87
CA LEU A 129 -0.48 0.36 -0.85
C LEU A 129 -0.80 -1.14 -0.79
N PHE A 130 -1.21 -1.58 0.40
CA PHE A 130 -1.73 -2.93 0.65
C PHE A 130 -0.73 -4.07 0.55
N GLN A 131 0.56 -3.80 0.72
CA GLN A 131 1.57 -4.84 0.80
C GLN A 131 1.40 -5.71 2.05
N THR A 132 1.73 -6.98 1.89
CA THR A 132 2.04 -7.87 3.01
C THR A 132 3.44 -7.56 3.56
N PRO A 133 3.76 -7.97 4.80
CA PRO A 133 5.11 -7.86 5.34
C PRO A 133 6.18 -8.53 4.46
N ALA A 134 5.90 -9.72 3.93
CA ALA A 134 6.81 -10.45 3.06
C ALA A 134 7.08 -9.71 1.73
N GLU A 135 6.07 -9.10 1.12
CA GLU A 135 6.24 -8.28 -0.09
C GLU A 135 7.06 -7.02 0.20
N ALA A 136 6.81 -6.35 1.33
CA ALA A 136 7.57 -5.18 1.74
C ALA A 136 9.04 -5.53 2.03
N ALA A 137 9.30 -6.63 2.74
CA ALA A 137 10.66 -7.12 3.01
C ALA A 137 11.40 -7.49 1.73
N ARG A 138 10.76 -8.24 0.82
CA ARG A 138 11.34 -8.59 -0.48
C ARG A 138 11.71 -7.35 -1.28
N GLN A 139 10.80 -6.38 -1.39
CA GLN A 139 11.08 -5.14 -2.13
C GLN A 139 12.23 -4.34 -1.50
N ALA A 140 12.31 -4.29 -0.17
CA ALA A 140 13.40 -3.62 0.52
C ALA A 140 14.76 -4.25 0.20
N VAL A 141 14.83 -5.59 0.16
CA VAL A 141 16.04 -6.34 -0.19
C VAL A 141 16.38 -6.16 -1.67
N GLU A 142 15.40 -6.30 -2.58
CA GLU A 142 15.60 -6.13 -4.03
C GLU A 142 16.11 -4.72 -4.39
N ASN A 143 15.65 -3.71 -3.65
CA ASN A 143 16.07 -2.32 -3.82
C ASN A 143 17.37 -1.97 -3.08
N ASP A 144 17.94 -2.89 -2.29
CA ASP A 144 19.13 -2.65 -1.46
C ASP A 144 19.02 -1.36 -0.62
N VAL A 145 17.90 -1.24 0.11
CA VAL A 145 17.67 -0.06 0.96
C VAL A 145 18.41 -0.17 2.28
N HIS A 146 18.88 0.97 2.79
CA HIS A 146 19.54 1.02 4.09
C HIS A 146 18.54 0.95 5.24
N VAL A 147 17.33 1.49 5.03
CA VAL A 147 16.28 1.59 6.06
C VAL A 147 14.91 1.35 5.45
N VAL A 148 14.06 0.61 6.18
CA VAL A 148 12.62 0.52 5.89
C VAL A 148 11.86 1.38 6.91
N GLY A 149 11.23 2.45 6.43
CA GLY A 149 10.34 3.31 7.20
C GLY A 149 8.89 2.82 7.10
N VAL A 150 8.35 2.24 8.17
CA VAL A 150 6.96 1.78 8.20
C VAL A 150 6.02 2.90 8.67
N SER A 151 5.13 3.36 7.81
CA SER A 151 4.09 4.33 8.17
C SER A 151 2.80 3.62 8.59
N SER A 152 2.47 3.60 9.88
CA SER A 152 1.32 2.86 10.42
C SER A 152 0.34 3.76 11.17
N LEU A 153 -0.90 3.86 10.66
CA LEU A 153 -1.98 4.65 11.25
C LEU A 153 -3.25 3.82 11.51
N ALA A 154 -3.27 2.54 11.10
CA ALA A 154 -4.40 1.63 11.31
C ALA A 154 -4.18 0.62 12.46
N ALA A 155 -3.38 0.98 13.48
CA ALA A 155 -3.12 0.18 14.68
C ALA A 155 -2.50 -1.23 14.49
N GLY A 156 -2.11 -1.61 13.27
CA GLY A 156 -1.49 -2.92 12.98
C GLY A 156 -0.01 -3.06 13.39
N HIS A 157 0.61 -2.02 13.95
CA HIS A 157 2.05 -1.96 14.18
C HIS A 157 2.59 -3.06 15.10
N LYS A 158 1.83 -3.50 16.12
CA LYS A 158 2.26 -4.60 17.02
C LYS A 158 2.27 -5.98 16.37
N THR A 159 1.68 -6.11 15.18
CA THR A 159 1.62 -7.38 14.44
C THR A 159 2.48 -7.33 13.19
N LEU A 160 2.30 -6.30 12.35
CA LEU A 160 2.92 -6.20 11.04
C LEU A 160 4.41 -5.83 11.11
N ILE A 161 4.83 -5.04 12.11
CA ILE A 161 6.25 -4.66 12.25
C ILE A 161 7.11 -5.85 12.70
N PRO A 162 6.72 -6.66 13.72
CA PRO A 162 7.45 -7.88 14.02
C PRO A 162 7.56 -8.83 12.81
N GLN A 163 6.47 -8.97 12.05
CA GLN A 163 6.47 -9.81 10.84
C GLN A 163 7.47 -9.30 9.78
N VAL A 164 7.50 -8.00 9.47
CA VAL A 164 8.48 -7.51 8.47
C VAL A 164 9.92 -7.65 8.95
N ILE A 165 10.17 -7.52 10.26
CA ILE A 165 11.50 -7.77 10.84
C ILE A 165 11.89 -9.23 10.69
N ASP A 166 10.96 -10.15 10.92
CA ASP A 166 11.21 -11.59 10.78
C ASP A 166 11.46 -11.99 9.31
N GLU A 167 10.75 -11.37 8.36
CA GLU A 167 10.96 -11.60 6.92
C GLU A 167 12.27 -10.99 6.38
N LEU A 168 12.90 -10.06 7.12
CA LEU A 168 14.19 -9.44 6.76
C LEU A 168 15.42 -10.17 7.34
N LYS A 169 15.21 -11.17 8.20
CA LYS A 169 16.29 -12.00 8.77
C LYS A 169 16.76 -13.07 7.79
#